data_AF-A0A4S4CY46-F1
#
_entry.id   AF-A0A4S4CY46-F1
#
_cell.length_a   1.000
_cell.length_b   1.000
_cell.length_c   1.000
_cell.angle_alpha   90.00
_cell.angle_beta   90.00
_cell.angle_gamma   90.00
#
_symmetry.space_group_name_H-M   'P 1'
#
loop_
_entity.id
_entity.type
_entity.pdbx_description
1 polymer ?
#
loop_
_entity_poly.entity_id
_entity_poly.type
_entity_poly.pdbx_seq_one_letter_code
_entity_poly.pdbx_strand_id
1 'polypeptide(L)'
;MDLINELRTKEKEIEGLKSLMDESPEDKEMLNMASEELCLAMEEVRRLQNQLLKSLLPKDDADERDCILEVRAGTGGDEASLFAMDIFKMYERYSTKKRWKFDVVEITESDLKGYKEASAAISGADVYGKLKFESGIHRVQRVPVTEKSGRVHTSAVSVAILPQADEVDVQLRHEDLRIDTYRSGGSGGQHANTTNSAVRITHIPSGITVSIQDERSQHMVKLLYY
;
A
#
# COMPACT_ATOMS: atom_id res chain seq x y z
N MET A 1 26.23 -5.32 -12.46
CA MET A 1 27.63 -5.76 -12.64
C MET A 1 28.54 -5.07 -11.63
N ASP A 2 28.45 -3.75 -11.50
CA ASP A 2 29.34 -2.98 -10.61
C ASP A 2 29.24 -3.38 -9.13
N LEU A 3 28.03 -3.57 -8.60
CA LEU A 3 27.82 -3.99 -7.21
C LEU A 3 28.44 -5.36 -6.86
N ILE A 4 28.46 -6.29 -7.83
CA ILE A 4 29.06 -7.62 -7.66
C ILE A 4 30.59 -7.50 -7.66
N ASN A 5 31.15 -6.63 -8.50
CA ASN A 5 32.59 -6.41 -8.55
C ASN A 5 33.08 -5.71 -7.27
N GLU A 6 32.32 -4.73 -6.76
CA GLU A 6 32.60 -4.04 -5.50
C GLU A 6 32.55 -5.01 -4.31
N LEU A 7 31.51 -5.84 -4.24
CA LEU A 7 31.38 -6.89 -3.21
C LEU A 7 32.58 -7.84 -3.25
N ARG A 8 32.96 -8.36 -4.43
CA ARG A 8 34.11 -9.24 -4.60
C ARG A 8 35.43 -8.58 -4.20
N THR A 9 35.55 -7.27 -4.41
CA THR A 9 36.75 -6.52 -4.02
C THR A 9 36.85 -6.44 -2.50
N LYS A 10 35.74 -6.15 -1.82
CA LYS A 10 35.69 -6.14 -0.35
C LYS A 10 35.85 -7.52 0.28
N GLU A 11 35.34 -8.58 -0.35
CA GLU A 11 35.59 -9.95 0.10
C GLU A 11 37.09 -10.33 0.00
N LYS A 12 37.78 -9.89 -1.05
CA LYS A 12 39.25 -10.05 -1.17
C LYS A 12 40.03 -9.23 -0.15
N GLU A 13 39.58 -8.02 0.16
CA GLU A 13 40.17 -7.18 1.20
C GLU A 13 40.10 -7.86 2.58
N ILE A 14 38.95 -8.45 2.92
CA ILE A 14 38.77 -9.25 4.14
C ILE A 14 39.73 -10.45 4.17
N GLU A 15 39.89 -11.15 3.06
CA GLU A 15 40.80 -12.30 2.95
C GLU A 15 42.27 -11.88 3.12
N GLY A 16 42.65 -10.74 2.53
CA GLY A 16 43.98 -10.15 2.71
C GLY A 16 44.25 -9.72 4.15
N LEU A 17 43.28 -9.06 4.80
CA LEU A 17 43.39 -8.64 6.21
C LEU A 17 43.54 -9.83 7.15
N LYS A 18 42.77 -10.91 6.93
CA LYS A 18 42.92 -12.14 7.72
C LYS A 18 44.29 -12.78 7.54
N SER A 19 44.79 -12.84 6.30
CA SER A 19 46.12 -13.38 6.00
C SER A 19 47.23 -12.56 6.68
N LEU A 20 47.12 -11.23 6.68
CA LEU A 20 48.06 -10.34 7.36
C LEU A 20 48.09 -10.58 8.88
N MET A 21 46.93 -10.82 9.49
CA MET A 21 46.84 -11.14 10.92
C MET A 21 47.47 -12.50 11.26
N ASP A 22 47.35 -13.49 10.36
CA ASP A 22 47.95 -14.82 10.52
C ASP A 22 49.47 -14.81 10.30
N GLU A 23 49.99 -13.96 9.40
CA GLU A 23 51.42 -13.83 9.08
C GLU A 23 52.23 -13.04 10.13
N SER A 24 51.58 -12.10 10.83
CA SER A 24 52.23 -11.21 11.81
C SER A 24 51.62 -11.31 13.22
N PRO A 25 51.59 -12.50 13.87
CA PRO A 25 50.92 -12.69 15.16
C PRO A 25 51.61 -11.98 16.34
N GLU A 26 52.85 -11.53 16.15
CA GLU A 26 53.66 -10.92 17.21
C GLU A 26 53.55 -9.38 17.25
N ASP A 27 53.07 -8.76 16.17
CA ASP A 27 52.91 -7.30 16.05
C ASP A 27 51.51 -6.87 16.49
N LYS A 28 51.39 -6.51 17.78
CA LYS A 28 50.13 -6.08 18.39
C LYS A 28 49.54 -4.81 17.79
N GLU A 29 50.38 -3.90 17.30
CA GLU A 29 49.91 -2.64 16.72
C GLU A 29 49.31 -2.90 15.35
N MET A 30 49.98 -3.73 14.54
CA MET A 30 49.48 -4.21 13.25
C MET A 30 48.19 -5.02 13.39
N LEU A 31 48.10 -5.92 14.36
CA LEU A 31 46.90 -6.72 14.62
C LEU A 31 45.69 -5.87 15.00
N ASN A 32 45.88 -4.84 15.82
CA ASN A 32 44.80 -3.93 16.20
C ASN A 32 44.28 -3.14 14.98
N MET A 33 45.18 -2.58 14.16
CA MET A 33 44.80 -1.87 12.94
C MET A 33 44.05 -2.79 11.96
N ALA A 34 44.59 -3.99 11.71
CA ALA A 34 43.97 -4.96 10.82
C ALA A 34 42.59 -5.42 11.32
N SER A 35 42.41 -5.56 12.64
CA SER A 35 41.12 -5.93 13.25
C SER A 35 40.06 -4.82 13.10
N GLU A 36 40.44 -3.55 13.26
CA GLU A 36 39.54 -2.41 13.03
C GLU A 36 39.11 -2.32 11.56
N GLU A 37 40.06 -2.42 10.63
CA GLU A 37 39.78 -2.44 9.19
C GLU A 37 38.91 -3.65 8.80
N LEU A 38 39.19 -4.82 9.37
CA LEU A 38 38.40 -6.03 9.14
C LEU A 38 36.95 -5.86 9.57
N CYS A 39 36.72 -5.23 10.73
CA CYS A 39 35.37 -4.94 11.23
C CYS A 39 34.60 -4.04 10.25
N LEU A 40 35.22 -2.94 9.79
CA LEU A 40 34.64 -2.01 8.82
C LEU A 40 34.36 -2.70 7.48
N ALA A 41 35.31 -3.49 6.97
CA ALA A 41 35.15 -4.23 5.73
C ALA A 41 34.01 -5.26 5.83
N MET A 42 33.85 -5.93 6.98
CA MET A 42 32.74 -6.86 7.22
C MET A 42 31.38 -6.16 7.28
N GLU A 43 31.29 -4.98 7.90
CA GLU A 43 30.06 -4.18 7.87
C GLU A 43 29.70 -3.75 6.45
N GLU A 44 30.71 -3.35 5.67
CA GLU A 44 30.53 -2.92 4.30
C GLU A 44 30.11 -4.06 3.37
N VAL A 45 30.69 -5.26 3.54
CA VAL A 45 30.23 -6.48 2.85
C VAL A 45 28.77 -6.76 3.16
N ARG A 46 28.35 -6.67 4.44
CA ARG A 46 26.94 -6.84 4.82
C ARG A 46 26.04 -5.78 4.17
N ARG A 47 26.51 -4.54 4.06
CA ARG A 47 25.79 -3.45 3.39
C ARG A 47 25.62 -3.74 1.89
N LEU A 48 26.70 -4.12 1.21
CA LEU A 48 26.73 -4.43 -0.22
C LEU A 48 25.90 -5.68 -0.55
N GLN A 49 25.97 -6.73 0.27
CA GLN A 49 25.12 -7.92 0.12
C GLN A 49 23.63 -7.57 0.20
N ASN A 50 23.24 -6.74 1.17
CA ASN A 50 21.86 -6.27 1.29
C ASN A 50 21.41 -5.44 0.07
N GLN A 51 22.29 -4.60 -0.47
CA GLN A 51 21.98 -3.84 -1.68
C GLN A 51 21.87 -4.74 -2.91
N LEU A 52 22.74 -5.74 -3.04
CA LEU A 52 22.68 -6.72 -4.12
C LEU A 52 21.37 -7.49 -4.05
N LEU A 53 21.00 -8.00 -2.88
CA LEU A 53 19.75 -8.72 -2.69
C LEU A 53 18.53 -7.88 -3.09
N LYS A 54 18.51 -6.60 -2.70
CA LYS A 54 17.47 -5.64 -3.10
C LYS A 54 17.44 -5.41 -4.61
N SER A 55 18.60 -5.35 -5.26
CA SER A 55 18.68 -5.16 -6.73
C SER A 55 18.21 -6.38 -7.54
N LEU A 56 18.23 -7.57 -6.93
CA LEU A 56 17.75 -8.80 -7.54
C LEU A 56 16.22 -8.95 -7.45
N LEU A 57 15.57 -8.15 -6.58
CA LEU A 57 14.12 -8.14 -6.50
C LEU A 57 13.57 -7.41 -7.74
N PRO A 58 12.67 -8.03 -8.52
CA PRO A 58 11.97 -7.31 -9.57
C PRO A 58 11.19 -6.17 -8.92
N LYS A 59 11.30 -4.97 -9.49
CA LYS A 59 10.48 -3.84 -9.07
C LYS A 59 9.04 -4.15 -9.44
N ASP A 60 8.16 -4.09 -8.46
CA ASP A 60 6.72 -4.14 -8.69
C ASP A 60 6.26 -2.73 -9.08
N ASP A 61 5.49 -2.60 -10.15
CA ASP A 61 4.93 -1.30 -10.59
C ASP A 61 4.06 -0.65 -9.49
N ALA A 62 3.58 -1.45 -8.53
CA ALA A 62 2.85 -0.96 -7.37
C ALA A 62 3.76 -0.34 -6.28
N ASP A 63 5.07 -0.60 -6.27
CA ASP A 63 5.96 -0.19 -5.17
C ASP A 63 6.06 1.33 -4.99
N GLU A 64 5.90 2.07 -6.07
CA GLU A 64 5.97 3.54 -6.08
C GLU A 64 4.63 4.20 -5.70
N ARG A 65 3.55 3.41 -5.56
CA ARG A 65 2.21 3.92 -5.31
C ARG A 65 1.97 4.30 -3.84
N ASP A 66 0.99 5.17 -3.67
CA ASP A 66 0.32 5.42 -2.39
C ASP A 66 -0.36 4.13 -1.89
N CYS A 67 -0.72 4.09 -0.62
CA CYS A 67 -1.39 2.92 -0.05
C CYS A 67 -2.55 3.27 0.88
N ILE A 68 -3.48 2.33 1.02
CA ILE A 68 -4.46 2.29 2.09
C ILE A 68 -3.94 1.35 3.19
N LEU A 69 -3.84 1.88 4.40
CA LEU A 69 -3.62 1.14 5.64
C LEU A 69 -4.98 0.81 6.25
N GLU A 70 -5.22 -0.46 6.56
CA GLU A 70 -6.33 -0.89 7.40
C GLU A 70 -5.81 -1.67 8.60
N VAL A 71 -6.28 -1.31 9.80
CA VAL A 71 -5.98 -1.99 11.05
C VAL A 71 -7.28 -2.47 11.68
N ARG A 72 -7.38 -3.77 11.95
CA ARG A 72 -8.58 -4.41 12.51
C ARG A 72 -8.26 -5.18 13.78
N ALA A 73 -9.06 -4.97 14.82
CA ALA A 73 -8.95 -5.71 16.07
C ALA A 73 -9.26 -7.21 15.84
N GLY A 74 -8.37 -8.07 16.29
CA GLY A 74 -8.53 -9.52 16.20
C GLY A 74 -8.92 -10.16 17.54
N THR A 75 -8.27 -11.27 17.88
CA THR A 75 -8.50 -11.97 19.14
C THR A 75 -7.95 -11.17 20.32
N GLY A 76 -8.73 -11.04 21.41
CA GLY A 76 -8.31 -10.31 22.62
C GLY A 76 -9.31 -9.26 23.11
N GLY A 77 -10.46 -9.11 22.45
CA GLY A 77 -11.53 -8.20 22.88
C GLY A 77 -11.07 -6.76 22.96
N ASP A 78 -11.34 -6.09 24.08
CA ASP A 78 -10.97 -4.69 24.29
C ASP A 78 -9.45 -4.44 24.28
N GLU A 79 -8.64 -5.44 24.66
CA GLU A 79 -7.19 -5.30 24.56
C GLU A 79 -6.73 -5.28 23.09
N ALA A 80 -7.41 -6.05 22.23
CA ALA A 80 -7.12 -6.03 20.80
C ALA A 80 -7.49 -4.68 20.16
N SER A 81 -8.58 -4.03 20.62
CA SER A 81 -8.94 -2.70 20.10
C SER A 81 -8.01 -1.59 20.59
N LEU A 82 -7.53 -1.67 21.84
CA LEU A 82 -6.47 -0.77 22.32
C LEU A 82 -5.17 -0.98 21.53
N PHE A 83 -4.79 -2.23 21.27
CA PHE A 83 -3.60 -2.52 20.48
C PHE A 83 -3.74 -2.08 19.01
N ALA A 84 -4.92 -2.22 18.41
CA ALA A 84 -5.20 -1.71 17.07
C ALA A 84 -5.02 -0.19 17.00
N MET A 85 -5.49 0.54 18.02
CA MET A 85 -5.24 1.98 18.14
C MET A 85 -3.74 2.30 18.27
N ASP A 86 -3.00 1.54 19.09
CA ASP A 86 -1.55 1.72 19.24
C ASP A 86 -0.82 1.55 17.90
N ILE A 87 -1.16 0.50 17.13
CA ILE A 87 -0.58 0.22 15.81
C ILE A 87 -0.96 1.30 14.80
N PHE A 88 -2.21 1.75 14.77
CA PHE A 88 -2.64 2.81 13.86
C PHE A 88 -1.88 4.13 14.13
N LYS A 89 -1.77 4.54 15.40
CA LYS A 89 -0.99 5.72 15.82
C LYS A 89 0.50 5.55 15.59
N MET A 90 1.03 4.33 15.66
CA MET A 90 2.41 4.03 15.30
C MET A 90 2.66 4.35 13.82
N TYR A 91 1.78 3.91 12.91
CA TYR A 91 1.92 4.20 11.48
C TYR A 91 1.69 5.69 11.15
N GLU A 92 0.78 6.38 11.84
CA GLU A 92 0.62 7.83 11.72
C GLU A 92 1.94 8.57 12.05
N ARG A 93 2.57 8.22 13.18
CA ARG A 93 3.87 8.79 13.58
C ARG A 93 4.99 8.40 12.62
N TYR A 94 5.01 7.15 12.16
CA TYR A 94 5.99 6.68 11.20
C TYR A 94 5.90 7.43 9.87
N SER A 95 4.67 7.65 9.38
CA SER A 95 4.38 8.41 8.17
C SER A 95 4.86 9.86 8.31
N THR A 96 4.59 10.50 9.46
CA THR A 96 5.10 11.84 9.76
C THR A 96 6.63 11.90 9.73
N LYS A 97 7.32 10.91 10.34
CA LYS A 97 8.79 10.81 10.32
C LYS A 97 9.35 10.63 8.90
N LYS A 98 8.61 9.93 8.03
CA LYS A 98 8.96 9.74 6.61
C LYS A 98 8.54 10.89 5.71
N ARG A 99 7.88 11.94 6.25
CA ARG A 99 7.30 13.05 5.49
C ARG A 99 6.23 12.59 4.49
N TRP A 100 5.49 11.54 4.84
CA TRP A 100 4.31 11.11 4.12
C TRP A 100 3.07 11.80 4.67
N LYS A 101 2.09 12.01 3.80
CA LYS A 101 0.76 12.48 4.18
C LYS A 101 -0.02 11.29 4.73
N PHE A 102 -0.70 11.46 5.86
CA PHE A 102 -1.52 10.43 6.49
C PHE A 102 -2.92 11.00 6.68
N ASP A 103 -3.86 10.59 5.83
CA ASP A 103 -5.24 11.04 5.85
C ASP A 103 -6.13 9.92 6.40
N VAL A 104 -6.71 10.16 7.58
CA VAL A 104 -7.65 9.21 8.19
C VAL A 104 -8.91 9.13 7.32
N VAL A 105 -9.28 7.91 6.92
CA VAL A 105 -10.48 7.65 6.11
C VAL A 105 -11.65 7.30 7.03
N GLU A 106 -11.48 6.31 7.89
CA GLU A 106 -12.52 5.85 8.80
C GLU A 106 -11.93 5.33 10.11
N ILE A 107 -12.61 5.58 11.22
CA ILE A 107 -12.29 4.99 12.53
C ILE A 107 -13.59 4.53 13.18
N THR A 108 -13.66 3.25 13.50
CA THR A 108 -14.72 2.65 14.33
C THR A 108 -14.16 2.40 15.72
N GLU A 109 -14.66 3.13 16.71
CA GLU A 109 -14.22 3.01 18.10
C GLU A 109 -14.87 1.82 18.83
N SER A 110 -14.18 1.30 19.85
CA SER A 110 -14.74 0.37 20.84
C SER A 110 -15.19 1.10 22.10
N ASP A 111 -15.93 0.42 22.96
CA ASP A 111 -16.50 1.00 24.18
C ASP A 111 -15.43 1.55 25.15
N LEU A 112 -14.21 1.01 25.08
CA LEU A 112 -13.03 1.46 25.84
C LEU A 112 -12.11 2.43 25.08
N LYS A 113 -12.64 3.15 24.09
CA LYS A 113 -11.88 4.12 23.27
C LYS A 113 -10.69 3.52 22.51
N GLY A 114 -10.72 2.21 22.26
CA GLY A 114 -9.82 1.55 21.29
C GLY A 114 -10.40 1.62 19.88
N TYR A 115 -9.69 1.10 18.89
CA TYR A 115 -10.19 0.99 17.51
C TYR A 115 -10.60 -0.44 17.21
N LYS A 116 -11.87 -0.67 16.85
CA LYS A 116 -12.28 -1.95 16.27
C LYS A 116 -11.74 -2.06 14.86
N GLU A 117 -11.89 -0.99 14.09
CA GLU A 117 -11.44 -0.87 12.70
C GLU A 117 -10.95 0.56 12.48
N ALA A 118 -9.82 0.74 11.81
CA ALA A 118 -9.32 2.05 11.43
C ALA A 118 -8.62 1.97 10.08
N SER A 119 -8.89 2.94 9.20
CA SER A 119 -8.31 3.03 7.87
C SER A 119 -7.75 4.42 7.60
N ALA A 120 -6.66 4.47 6.84
CA ALA A 120 -6.03 5.72 6.41
C ALA A 120 -5.43 5.58 5.02
N ALA A 121 -5.52 6.65 4.23
CA ALA A 121 -4.76 6.81 3.01
C ALA A 121 -3.40 7.43 3.34
N ILE A 122 -2.33 6.83 2.82
CA ILE A 122 -0.96 7.27 3.04
C ILE A 122 -0.34 7.60 1.68
N SER A 123 0.02 8.87 1.51
CA SER A 123 0.56 9.38 0.25
C SER A 123 2.01 9.85 0.38
N GLY A 124 2.84 9.50 -0.62
CA GLY A 124 4.23 9.92 -0.69
C GLY A 124 5.15 8.97 -1.47
N ALA A 125 6.46 9.19 -1.37
CA ALA A 125 7.43 8.41 -2.16
C ALA A 125 7.60 6.96 -1.66
N ASP A 126 7.34 6.00 -2.55
CA ASP A 126 7.43 4.55 -2.38
C ASP A 126 6.71 4.02 -1.13
N VAL A 127 5.53 4.58 -0.81
CA VAL A 127 4.80 4.23 0.41
C VAL A 127 4.45 2.75 0.42
N TYR A 128 3.78 2.27 -0.62
CA TYR A 128 3.38 0.86 -0.71
C TYR A 128 4.59 -0.08 -0.67
N GLY A 129 5.62 0.18 -1.48
CA GLY A 129 6.82 -0.66 -1.53
C GLY A 129 7.54 -0.79 -0.18
N LYS A 130 7.47 0.24 0.68
CA LYS A 130 8.04 0.23 2.03
C LYS A 130 7.14 -0.42 3.08
N LEU A 131 5.83 -0.42 2.89
CA LEU A 131 4.85 -0.94 3.85
C LEU A 131 4.27 -2.31 3.47
N LYS A 132 4.44 -2.81 2.23
CA LYS A 132 3.81 -4.05 1.75
C LYS A 132 4.05 -5.28 2.63
N PHE A 133 5.19 -5.32 3.33
CA PHE A 133 5.57 -6.42 4.22
C PHE A 133 4.94 -6.34 5.61
N GLU A 134 4.24 -5.26 5.92
CA GLU A 134 3.55 -5.06 7.20
C GLU A 134 2.18 -5.76 7.23
N SER A 135 1.68 -6.21 6.07
CA SER A 135 0.42 -6.93 5.97
C SER A 135 0.49 -8.27 6.69
N GLY A 136 -0.43 -8.51 7.62
CA GLY A 136 -0.50 -9.75 8.37
C GLY A 136 -1.06 -9.58 9.77
N ILE A 137 -0.84 -10.60 10.60
CA ILE A 137 -1.29 -10.62 11.99
C ILE A 137 -0.15 -10.18 12.91
N HIS A 138 -0.42 -9.14 13.69
CA HIS A 138 0.51 -8.61 14.70
C HIS A 138 0.04 -9.04 16.08
N ARG A 139 0.97 -9.53 16.92
CA ARG A 139 0.66 -10.11 18.23
C ARG A 139 1.26 -9.25 19.35
N VAL A 140 0.50 -9.05 20.41
CA VAL A 140 0.95 -8.39 21.65
C VAL A 140 0.78 -9.32 22.85
N GLN A 141 1.76 -9.29 23.76
CA GLN A 141 1.70 -9.98 25.05
C GLN A 141 2.03 -8.98 26.15
N ARG A 142 1.02 -8.57 26.91
CA ARG A 142 1.16 -7.64 28.05
C ARG A 142 0.08 -7.87 29.08
N VAL A 143 0.19 -7.24 30.24
CA VAL A 143 -0.91 -7.15 31.21
C VAL A 143 -1.88 -6.08 30.68
N PRO A 144 -3.12 -6.46 30.28
CA PRO A 144 -4.08 -5.50 29.76
C PRO A 144 -4.43 -4.41 30.77
N VAL A 145 -4.81 -3.24 30.27
CA VAL A 145 -5.30 -2.15 31.14
C VAL A 145 -6.63 -2.55 31.81
N THR A 146 -7.36 -3.49 31.21
CA THR A 146 -8.61 -4.04 31.73
C THR A 146 -8.43 -5.15 32.76
N GLU A 147 -7.20 -5.64 32.97
CA GLU A 147 -6.91 -6.80 33.83
C GLU A 147 -6.55 -6.39 35.27
N LYS A 148 -7.25 -6.97 36.25
CA LYS A 148 -7.08 -6.64 37.69
C LYS A 148 -6.10 -7.56 38.40
N SER A 149 -5.89 -8.78 37.91
CA SER A 149 -5.04 -9.81 38.53
C SER A 149 -3.58 -9.74 38.11
N GLY A 150 -3.20 -8.83 37.20
CA GLY A 150 -1.83 -8.71 36.69
C GLY A 150 -1.41 -9.85 35.76
N ARG A 151 -2.36 -10.58 35.17
CA ARG A 151 -2.07 -11.70 34.25
C ARG A 151 -1.70 -11.18 32.87
N VAL A 152 -0.72 -11.81 32.23
CA VAL A 152 -0.34 -11.50 30.85
C VAL A 152 -1.34 -12.14 29.91
N HIS A 153 -1.96 -11.33 29.05
CA HIS A 153 -2.83 -11.82 27.97
C HIS A 153 -2.11 -11.72 26.64
N THR A 154 -2.52 -12.58 25.71
CA THR A 154 -2.08 -12.53 24.31
C THR A 154 -3.23 -12.04 23.46
N SER A 155 -3.02 -10.94 22.75
CA SER A 155 -3.98 -10.37 21.81
C SER A 155 -3.35 -10.21 20.43
N ALA A 156 -4.19 -10.05 19.39
CA ALA A 156 -3.74 -9.90 18.02
C ALA A 156 -4.58 -8.90 17.24
N VAL A 157 -3.97 -8.27 16.23
CA VAL A 157 -4.62 -7.37 15.28
C VAL A 157 -4.21 -7.76 13.86
N SER A 158 -5.08 -7.49 12.90
CA SER A 158 -4.80 -7.62 11.48
C SER A 158 -4.40 -6.27 10.92
N VAL A 159 -3.33 -6.23 10.13
CA VAL A 159 -2.91 -5.08 9.34
C VAL A 159 -3.00 -5.48 7.87
N ALA A 160 -3.64 -4.65 7.05
CA ALA A 160 -3.66 -4.79 5.61
C ALA A 160 -3.11 -3.51 4.97
N ILE A 161 -2.17 -3.68 4.04
CA ILE A 161 -1.60 -2.61 3.22
C ILE A 161 -1.97 -2.90 1.78
N LEU A 162 -2.80 -2.03 1.20
CA LEU A 162 -3.30 -2.16 -0.16
C LEU A 162 -2.72 -1.03 -1.02
N PRO A 163 -2.20 -1.31 -2.23
CA PRO A 163 -1.79 -0.23 -3.12
C PRO A 163 -3.04 0.53 -3.53
N GLN A 164 -2.98 1.86 -3.52
CA GLN A 164 -4.08 2.66 -4.03
C GLN A 164 -4.19 2.41 -5.54
N ALA A 165 -5.39 2.09 -6.00
CA ALA A 165 -5.65 1.99 -7.43
C ALA A 165 -5.57 3.39 -8.03
N ASP A 166 -4.91 3.50 -9.18
CA ASP A 166 -5.01 4.72 -9.98
C ASP A 166 -6.49 4.90 -10.36
N GLU A 167 -7.01 6.13 -10.25
CA GLU A 167 -8.26 6.46 -10.92
C GLU A 167 -8.05 6.19 -12.41
N VAL A 168 -8.69 5.14 -12.91
CA VAL A 168 -8.67 4.87 -14.35
C VAL A 168 -9.50 5.98 -14.97
N ASP A 169 -8.81 6.94 -15.61
CA ASP A 169 -9.46 7.99 -16.37
C ASP A 169 -10.08 7.33 -17.62
N VAL A 170 -11.32 6.84 -17.47
CA VAL A 170 -12.03 6.16 -18.55
C VAL A 170 -12.48 7.21 -19.56
N GLN A 171 -11.64 7.47 -20.55
CA GLN A 171 -11.99 8.31 -21.68
C GLN A 171 -12.99 7.56 -22.58
N LEU A 172 -14.27 7.91 -22.48
CA LEU A 172 -15.30 7.47 -23.41
C LEU A 172 -15.12 8.21 -24.75
N ARG A 173 -14.58 7.52 -25.75
CA ARG A 173 -14.50 8.06 -27.10
C ARG A 173 -15.86 7.93 -27.78
N HIS A 174 -16.25 8.99 -28.50
CA HIS A 174 -17.54 9.01 -29.20
C HIS A 174 -17.63 7.92 -30.29
N GLU A 175 -16.51 7.53 -30.90
CA GLU A 175 -16.43 6.44 -31.88
C GLU A 175 -16.77 5.05 -31.30
N ASP A 176 -16.62 4.88 -29.99
CA ASP A 176 -16.93 3.64 -29.28
C ASP A 176 -18.40 3.59 -28.80
N LEU A 177 -19.21 4.64 -29.07
CA LEU A 177 -20.60 4.74 -28.67
C LEU A 177 -21.54 4.60 -29.89
N ARG A 178 -22.43 3.60 -29.86
CA ARG A 178 -23.57 3.53 -30.78
C ARG A 178 -24.79 4.17 -30.13
N ILE A 179 -25.36 5.17 -30.79
CA ILE A 179 -26.53 5.90 -30.31
C ILE A 179 -27.72 5.56 -31.21
N ASP A 180 -28.70 4.86 -30.63
CA ASP A 180 -29.94 4.47 -31.29
C ASP A 180 -31.08 5.35 -30.76
N THR A 181 -31.74 6.11 -31.64
CA THR A 181 -32.95 6.89 -31.28
C THR A 181 -34.19 6.17 -31.79
N TYR A 182 -35.19 6.04 -30.92
CA TYR A 182 -36.41 5.29 -31.22
C TYR A 182 -37.62 5.90 -30.50
N ARG A 183 -38.81 5.35 -30.77
CA ARG A 183 -40.07 5.84 -30.18
C ARG A 183 -40.24 5.25 -28.77
N SER A 184 -40.59 6.08 -27.79
CA SER A 184 -40.88 5.60 -26.43
C SER A 184 -42.10 4.69 -26.44
N GLY A 185 -41.99 3.51 -25.83
CA GLY A 185 -43.11 2.59 -25.65
C GLY A 185 -43.85 2.90 -24.36
N GLY A 186 -45.09 3.38 -24.44
CA GLY A 186 -45.92 3.69 -23.27
C GLY A 186 -47.28 4.24 -23.65
N SER A 187 -48.19 4.34 -22.66
CA SER A 187 -49.53 4.91 -22.81
C SER A 187 -49.48 6.44 -22.92
N GLY A 188 -48.84 6.96 -23.96
CA GLY A 188 -48.79 8.38 -24.27
C GLY A 188 -49.77 8.75 -25.38
N GLY A 189 -50.36 9.95 -25.30
CA GLY A 189 -51.31 10.47 -26.30
C GLY A 189 -50.72 10.61 -27.70
N GLN A 190 -51.47 11.20 -28.64
CA GLN A 190 -51.13 11.30 -30.07
C GLN A 190 -49.68 11.79 -30.35
N HIS A 191 -49.09 12.59 -29.45
CA HIS A 191 -47.74 13.13 -29.55
C HIS A 191 -46.60 12.15 -29.23
N ALA A 192 -46.86 11.10 -28.44
CA ALA A 192 -45.88 10.06 -28.11
C ALA A 192 -45.65 9.09 -29.27
N ASN A 193 -46.65 8.95 -30.15
CA ASN A 193 -46.58 8.07 -31.31
C ASN A 193 -45.84 8.67 -32.52
N THR A 194 -45.66 9.99 -32.56
CA THR A 194 -45.05 10.72 -33.68
C THR A 194 -43.62 11.19 -33.43
N THR A 195 -43.15 11.21 -32.18
CA THR A 195 -41.86 11.82 -31.81
C THR A 195 -40.85 10.76 -31.36
N ASN A 196 -39.62 10.80 -31.88
CA ASN A 196 -38.52 9.95 -31.41
C ASN A 196 -38.00 10.49 -30.06
N SER A 197 -38.65 10.11 -28.97
CA SER A 197 -38.41 10.59 -27.61
C SER A 197 -37.48 9.70 -26.78
N ALA A 198 -37.13 8.49 -27.25
CA ALA A 198 -36.28 7.56 -26.53
C ALA A 198 -34.88 7.46 -27.15
N VAL A 199 -33.86 7.38 -26.29
CA VAL A 199 -32.46 7.22 -26.69
C VAL A 199 -31.87 5.99 -26.01
N ARG A 200 -31.14 5.19 -26.76
CA ARG A 200 -30.32 4.08 -26.26
C ARG A 200 -28.88 4.32 -26.68
N ILE A 201 -27.97 4.15 -25.74
CA ILE A 201 -26.53 4.28 -25.94
C ILE A 201 -25.92 2.93 -25.63
N THR A 202 -25.13 2.40 -26.56
CA THR A 202 -24.37 1.16 -26.40
C THR A 202 -22.89 1.47 -26.53
N HIS A 203 -22.10 1.15 -25.51
CA HIS A 203 -20.64 1.16 -25.64
C HIS A 203 -20.21 -0.12 -26.35
N ILE A 204 -19.69 0.01 -27.57
CA ILE A 204 -19.39 -1.10 -28.49
C ILE A 204 -18.36 -2.06 -27.88
N PRO A 205 -17.25 -1.61 -27.28
CA PRO A 205 -16.24 -2.51 -26.73
C PRO A 205 -16.73 -3.32 -25.52
N SER A 206 -17.52 -2.72 -24.62
CA SER A 206 -17.98 -3.41 -23.39
C SER A 206 -19.36 -4.08 -23.54
N GLY A 207 -20.12 -3.74 -24.58
CA GLY A 207 -21.50 -4.21 -24.78
C GLY A 207 -22.53 -3.60 -23.81
N ILE A 208 -22.10 -2.74 -22.88
CA ILE A 208 -22.98 -2.09 -21.91
C ILE A 208 -23.95 -1.18 -22.67
N THR A 209 -25.24 -1.32 -22.35
CA THR A 209 -26.31 -0.56 -23.00
C THR A 209 -27.17 0.12 -21.95
N VAL A 210 -27.39 1.42 -22.12
CA VAL A 210 -28.24 2.25 -21.28
C VAL A 210 -29.33 2.88 -22.15
N SER A 211 -30.57 2.90 -21.68
CA SER A 211 -31.68 3.53 -22.39
C SER A 211 -32.48 4.46 -21.49
N ILE A 212 -32.81 5.64 -22.01
CA ILE A 212 -33.63 6.65 -21.33
C ILE A 212 -34.89 6.94 -22.14
N GLN A 213 -36.02 7.01 -21.45
CA GLN A 213 -37.35 7.24 -22.01
C GLN A 213 -38.08 8.25 -21.11
N ASP A 214 -37.68 9.52 -21.15
CA ASP A 214 -38.31 10.56 -20.34
C ASP A 214 -38.80 11.73 -21.23
N GLU A 215 -39.98 12.28 -20.94
CA GLU A 215 -40.81 13.09 -21.84
C GLU A 215 -40.23 14.47 -22.19
N ARG A 216 -39.10 14.87 -21.58
CA ARG A 216 -38.40 16.15 -21.81
C ARG A 216 -36.99 16.01 -22.42
N SER A 217 -36.57 14.80 -22.81
CA SER A 217 -35.16 14.44 -22.73
C SER A 217 -34.28 14.59 -23.99
N GLN A 218 -34.75 15.09 -25.14
CA GLN A 218 -33.81 15.29 -26.27
C GLN A 218 -32.71 16.35 -25.96
N HIS A 219 -33.07 17.46 -25.30
CA HIS A 219 -32.10 18.49 -24.91
C HIS A 219 -31.28 18.10 -23.67
N MET A 220 -31.86 17.39 -22.69
CA MET A 220 -31.10 16.90 -21.53
C MET A 220 -30.10 15.81 -21.90
N VAL A 221 -30.46 14.93 -22.85
CA VAL A 221 -29.52 13.89 -23.35
C VAL A 221 -28.33 14.54 -24.04
N LYS A 222 -28.52 15.66 -24.76
CA LYS A 222 -27.42 16.41 -25.40
C LYS A 222 -26.42 17.01 -24.40
N LEU A 223 -26.85 17.25 -23.16
CA LEU A 223 -26.02 17.81 -22.07
C LEU A 223 -25.14 16.77 -21.38
N LEU A 224 -25.36 15.47 -21.61
CA LEU A 224 -24.49 14.38 -21.15
C LEU A 224 -23.25 14.16 -22.04
N TYR A 225 -23.15 14.88 -23.16
CA TYR A 225 -22.07 14.74 -24.16
C TYR A 225 -21.09 15.92 -24.20
N TYR A 226 -21.30 16.96 -23.38
CA TYR A 226 -20.40 18.11 -23.21
C TYR A 226 -20.02 18.24 -21.74
#